data_AF-X0TW10-F1
#
_entry.id   AF-X0TW10-F1
#
_cell.length_a   1.000
_cell.length_b   1.000
_cell.length_c   1.000
_cell.angle_alpha   90.00
_cell.angle_beta   90.00
_cell.angle_gamma   90.00
#
_symmetry.space_group_name_H-M   'P 1'
#
loop_
_entity.id
_entity.type
_entity.pdbx_description
1 polymer ?
#
loop_
_entity_poly.entity_id
_entity_poly.type
_entity_poly.pdbx_seq_one_letter_code
_entity_poly.pdbx_strand_id
1 'polypeptide(L)'
;PFDPVYKYSASVCQLNKSQDIIYVLGAPEIILENSKYLEHDGKEQLITPKKLKELTKRYENLDRKGLRVLAAGCKKIERGSLTSRLKKALDSKESVSKIEKEEIYEEKFKNMVFVGFIALRDPLRKDVKQAMKVCRKAGMKPIIITGDHRLTAKAIAEELGLPAQEKNIIEGKELEEMSDEKLKEKLR
;
A
#
# COMPACT_ATOMS: atom_id res chain seq x y z
N PRO A 1 -5.39 -11.83 -7.12
CA PRO A 1 -5.62 -11.64 -5.65
C PRO A 1 -4.53 -10.72 -5.06
N PHE A 2 -4.69 -10.18 -3.85
CA PHE A 2 -3.63 -9.41 -3.18
C PHE A 2 -2.48 -10.32 -2.75
N ASP A 3 -1.25 -9.88 -3.00
CA ASP A 3 -0.02 -10.58 -2.57
C ASP A 3 0.75 -9.70 -1.56
N PRO A 4 0.98 -10.18 -0.32
CA PRO A 4 1.62 -9.37 0.73
C PRO A 4 3.10 -9.10 0.46
N VAL A 5 3.77 -9.92 -0.36
CA VAL A 5 5.19 -9.71 -0.72
C VAL A 5 5.31 -8.52 -1.67
N TYR A 6 4.46 -8.48 -2.71
CA TYR A 6 4.48 -7.42 -3.71
C TYR A 6 3.64 -6.20 -3.32
N LYS A 7 2.77 -6.33 -2.31
CA LYS A 7 1.87 -5.29 -1.78
C LYS A 7 0.87 -4.72 -2.79
N TYR A 8 0.45 -5.51 -3.76
CA TYR A 8 -0.66 -5.18 -4.66
C TYR A 8 -1.46 -6.40 -5.06
N SER A 9 -2.60 -6.12 -5.67
CA SER A 9 -3.43 -7.06 -6.40
C SER A 9 -3.46 -6.68 -7.86
N ALA A 10 -3.50 -7.69 -8.73
CA ALA A 10 -3.61 -7.51 -10.16
C ALA A 10 -4.73 -8.40 -10.74
N SER A 11 -5.32 -7.96 -11.84
CA SER A 11 -6.31 -8.73 -12.60
C SER A 11 -6.20 -8.41 -14.08
N VAL A 12 -6.43 -9.40 -14.94
CA VAL A 12 -6.40 -9.22 -16.40
C VAL A 12 -7.81 -9.20 -16.93
N CYS A 13 -8.12 -8.25 -17.79
CA CYS A 13 -9.41 -8.17 -18.46
C CYS A 13 -9.18 -8.08 -19.96
N GLN A 14 -10.09 -8.67 -20.74
CA GLN A 14 -10.07 -8.48 -22.18
C GLN A 14 -10.58 -7.06 -22.49
N LEU A 15 -9.77 -6.25 -23.17
CA LEU A 15 -10.18 -4.90 -23.58
C LEU A 15 -10.90 -4.93 -24.93
N ASN A 16 -10.34 -5.66 -25.90
CA ASN A 16 -10.93 -5.84 -27.23
C ASN A 16 -10.46 -7.17 -27.85
N LYS A 17 -10.62 -7.36 -29.17
CA LYS A 17 -10.22 -8.60 -29.84
C LYS A 17 -8.70 -8.81 -29.85
N SER A 18 -7.90 -7.75 -29.89
CA SER A 18 -6.44 -7.78 -30.05
C SER A 18 -5.66 -7.37 -28.79
N GLN A 19 -6.32 -6.88 -27.75
CA GLN A 19 -5.67 -6.36 -26.55
C GLN A 19 -6.34 -6.84 -25.27
N ASP A 20 -5.49 -7.14 -24.28
CA ASP A 20 -5.86 -7.32 -22.88
C ASP A 20 -5.40 -6.07 -22.09
N ILE A 21 -5.99 -5.85 -20.91
CA ILE A 21 -5.60 -4.81 -19.97
C ILE A 21 -5.37 -5.40 -18.60
N ILE A 22 -4.27 -5.02 -17.97
CA ILE A 22 -3.93 -5.36 -16.59
C ILE A 22 -4.37 -4.19 -15.71
N TYR A 23 -5.19 -4.46 -14.71
CA TYR A 23 -5.50 -3.52 -13.64
C TYR A 23 -4.71 -3.87 -12.40
N VAL A 24 -4.19 -2.86 -11.71
CA VAL A 24 -3.53 -3.01 -10.41
C VAL A 24 -4.11 -2.09 -9.38
N LEU A 25 -4.17 -2.60 -8.15
CA LEU A 25 -4.53 -1.85 -6.97
C LEU A 25 -3.63 -2.30 -5.82
N GLY A 26 -2.95 -1.36 -5.17
CA GLY A 26 -2.04 -1.69 -4.08
C GLY A 26 -1.42 -0.49 -3.38
N ALA A 27 -0.29 -0.74 -2.73
CA ALA A 27 0.46 0.27 -1.99
C ALA A 27 0.92 1.43 -2.90
N PRO A 28 0.69 2.70 -2.52
CA PRO A 28 1.03 3.86 -3.33
C PRO A 28 2.48 3.90 -3.81
N GLU A 29 3.43 3.59 -2.93
CA GLU A 29 4.85 3.59 -3.24
C GLU A 29 5.21 2.58 -4.34
N ILE A 30 4.63 1.36 -4.28
CA ILE A 30 4.91 0.30 -5.25
C ILE A 30 4.33 0.66 -6.62
N ILE A 31 3.08 1.16 -6.66
CA ILE A 31 2.45 1.50 -7.94
C ILE A 31 3.13 2.71 -8.57
N LEU A 32 3.51 3.73 -7.80
CA LEU A 32 4.22 4.90 -8.31
C LEU A 32 5.62 4.54 -8.85
N GLU A 33 6.37 3.71 -8.13
CA GLU A 33 7.71 3.25 -8.56
C GLU A 33 7.66 2.49 -9.89
N ASN A 34 6.58 1.73 -10.10
CA ASN A 34 6.38 0.91 -11.29
C ASN A 34 5.65 1.66 -12.44
N SER A 35 5.25 2.92 -12.22
CA SER A 35 4.53 3.73 -13.20
C SER A 35 5.47 4.64 -13.99
N LYS A 36 5.34 4.60 -15.32
CA LYS A 36 6.05 5.49 -16.24
C LYS A 36 5.13 6.57 -16.81
N TYR A 37 3.83 6.29 -16.85
CA TYR A 37 2.82 7.17 -17.42
C TYR A 37 1.79 7.55 -16.37
N LEU A 38 1.16 8.70 -16.54
CA LEU A 38 0.03 9.20 -15.78
C LEU A 38 -1.15 9.32 -16.73
N GLU A 39 -2.29 8.76 -16.33
CA GLU A 39 -3.56 9.04 -16.98
C GLU A 39 -4.03 10.44 -16.58
N HIS A 40 -4.29 11.28 -17.57
CA HIS A 40 -4.87 12.60 -17.39
C HIS A 40 -5.76 12.95 -18.58
N ASP A 41 -7.06 13.17 -18.30
CA ASP A 41 -8.09 13.54 -19.28
C ASP A 41 -8.19 12.58 -20.47
N GLY A 42 -8.12 11.28 -20.19
CA GLY A 42 -8.17 10.20 -21.17
C GLY A 42 -6.87 9.98 -21.94
N LYS A 43 -5.78 10.68 -21.58
CA LYS A 43 -4.48 10.59 -22.25
C LYS A 43 -3.39 10.10 -21.31
N GLU A 44 -2.49 9.29 -21.85
CA GLU A 44 -1.30 8.81 -21.15
C GLU A 44 -0.16 9.81 -21.35
N GLN A 45 0.36 10.37 -20.25
CA GLN A 45 1.46 11.34 -20.26
C GLN A 45 2.66 10.78 -19.49
N LEU A 46 3.88 11.06 -19.95
CA LEU A 46 5.07 10.61 -19.23
C LEU A 46 5.16 11.27 -17.84
N ILE A 47 5.38 10.48 -16.79
CA ILE A 47 5.60 11.01 -15.45
C ILE A 47 6.98 11.67 -15.42
N THR A 48 7.01 12.99 -15.29
CA THR A 48 8.24 13.72 -15.05
C THR A 48 8.69 13.57 -13.59
N PRO A 49 9.99 13.72 -13.26
CA PRO A 49 10.46 13.70 -11.88
C PRO A 49 9.76 14.74 -10.98
N LYS A 50 9.40 15.89 -11.55
CA LYS A 50 8.61 16.93 -10.86
C LYS A 50 7.20 16.41 -10.53
N LYS A 51 6.55 15.74 -11.48
CA LYS A 51 5.21 15.18 -11.28
C LYS A 51 5.21 14.04 -10.27
N LEU A 52 6.21 13.15 -10.32
CA LEU A 52 6.38 12.08 -9.35
C LEU A 52 6.49 12.64 -7.93
N LYS A 53 7.35 13.64 -7.70
CA LYS A 53 7.47 14.32 -6.40
C LYS A 53 6.14 14.96 -5.94
N GLU A 54 5.37 15.54 -6.86
CA GLU A 54 4.05 16.09 -6.56
C GLU A 54 3.08 14.99 -6.10
N LEU A 55 3.03 13.86 -6.80
CA LEU A 55 2.19 12.71 -6.46
C LEU A 55 2.58 12.11 -5.11
N THR A 56 3.87 11.91 -4.85
CA THR A 56 4.37 11.45 -3.54
C THR A 56 3.95 12.39 -2.42
N LYS A 57 4.08 13.70 -2.60
CA LYS A 57 3.64 14.69 -1.60
C LYS A 57 2.13 14.65 -1.38
N ARG A 58 1.32 14.42 -2.42
CA ARG A 58 -0.14 14.25 -2.29
C ARG A 58 -0.48 13.01 -1.47
N TYR A 59 0.20 11.88 -1.74
CA TYR A 59 0.08 10.65 -0.96
C TYR A 59 0.41 10.89 0.52
N GLU A 60 1.58 11.45 0.82
CA GLU A 60 1.99 11.75 2.22
C GLU A 60 0.98 12.64 2.95
N ASN A 61 0.39 13.62 2.26
CA ASN A 61 -0.61 14.50 2.84
C ASN A 61 -1.93 13.80 3.16
N LEU A 62 -2.32 12.79 2.36
CA LEU A 62 -3.50 11.97 2.64
C LEU A 62 -3.24 11.04 3.83
N ASP A 63 -2.07 10.42 3.87
CA ASP A 63 -1.62 9.56 4.98
C ASP A 63 -1.54 10.29 6.31
N ARG A 64 -1.00 11.53 6.32
CA ARG A 64 -0.96 12.38 7.52
C ARG A 64 -2.35 12.70 8.08
N LYS A 65 -3.40 12.59 7.27
CA LYS A 65 -4.78 12.75 7.73
C LYS A 65 -5.37 11.45 8.28
N GLY A 66 -4.57 10.39 8.43
CA GLY A 66 -5.01 9.08 8.88
C GLY A 66 -5.87 8.34 7.85
N LEU A 67 -5.76 8.68 6.57
CA LEU A 67 -6.50 7.98 5.51
C LEU A 67 -5.70 6.76 5.05
N ARG A 68 -6.40 5.66 4.81
CA ARG A 68 -5.83 4.51 4.12
C ARG A 68 -5.80 4.81 2.63
N VAL A 69 -4.61 4.95 2.06
CA VAL A 69 -4.44 5.28 0.65
C VAL A 69 -4.05 4.03 -0.15
N LEU A 70 -4.74 3.81 -1.26
CA LEU A 70 -4.38 2.84 -2.29
C LEU A 70 -4.07 3.59 -3.58
N ALA A 71 -3.20 3.03 -4.41
CA ALA A 71 -2.97 3.52 -5.77
C ALA A 71 -3.50 2.52 -6.79
N ALA A 72 -4.13 3.06 -7.83
CA ALA A 72 -4.59 2.31 -8.99
C ALA A 72 -3.73 2.61 -10.20
N GLY A 73 -3.46 1.57 -10.99
CA GLY A 73 -2.76 1.68 -12.26
C GLY A 73 -3.29 0.68 -13.27
N CYS A 74 -2.91 0.87 -14.53
CA CYS A 74 -3.23 -0.08 -15.58
C CYS A 74 -2.13 -0.17 -16.64
N LYS A 75 -2.17 -1.23 -17.43
CA LYS A 75 -1.30 -1.39 -18.60
C LYS A 75 -1.98 -2.21 -19.68
N LYS A 76 -2.01 -1.66 -20.88
CA LYS A 76 -2.50 -2.35 -22.08
C LYS A 76 -1.40 -3.26 -22.60
N ILE A 77 -1.79 -4.45 -23.05
CA ILE A 77 -0.89 -5.47 -23.59
C ILE A 77 -1.52 -6.12 -24.81
N GLU A 78 -0.70 -6.50 -25.78
CA GLU A 78 -1.17 -7.23 -26.95
C GLU A 78 -1.60 -8.64 -26.58
N ARG A 79 -2.72 -9.08 -27.16
CA ARG A 79 -3.26 -10.41 -26.93
C ARG A 79 -2.30 -11.47 -27.48
N GLY A 80 -1.95 -12.44 -26.62
CA GLY A 80 -0.91 -13.44 -26.91
C GLY A 80 0.47 -13.11 -26.32
N SER A 81 0.69 -11.87 -25.86
CA SER A 81 1.91 -11.50 -25.11
C SER A 81 1.93 -12.09 -23.69
N LEU A 82 0.77 -12.52 -23.18
CA LEU A 82 0.65 -13.30 -21.96
C LEU A 82 0.55 -14.79 -22.29
N THR A 83 1.41 -15.61 -21.69
CA THR A 83 1.24 -17.06 -21.76
C THR A 83 -0.07 -17.47 -21.08
N SER A 84 -0.70 -18.54 -21.55
CA SER A 84 -1.98 -19.04 -21.02
C SER A 84 -1.96 -19.36 -19.52
N ARG A 85 -0.77 -19.66 -18.97
CA ARG A 85 -0.53 -19.88 -17.54
C ARG A 85 -0.60 -18.57 -16.72
N LEU A 86 -0.19 -17.45 -17.30
CA LEU A 86 -0.24 -16.12 -16.67
C LEU A 86 -1.65 -15.61 -16.47
N LYS A 87 -2.49 -15.83 -17.49
CA LYS A 87 -3.90 -15.46 -17.41
C LYS A 87 -4.59 -16.24 -16.28
N LYS A 88 -4.29 -17.54 -16.16
CA LYS A 88 -4.73 -18.36 -15.02
C LYS A 88 -4.19 -17.85 -13.68
N ALA A 89 -2.90 -17.52 -13.59
CA ALA A 89 -2.26 -17.02 -12.36
C ALA A 89 -2.89 -15.72 -11.83
N LEU A 90 -3.23 -14.80 -12.73
CA LEU A 90 -3.78 -13.49 -12.39
C LEU A 90 -5.29 -13.57 -12.09
N ASP A 91 -6.01 -14.47 -12.77
CA ASP A 91 -7.46 -14.60 -12.66
C ASP A 91 -7.91 -15.65 -11.61
N SER A 92 -7.08 -16.64 -11.25
CA SER A 92 -7.42 -17.73 -10.33
C SER A 92 -6.63 -17.67 -9.00
N LYS A 93 -7.16 -18.28 -7.94
CA LYS A 93 -6.46 -18.50 -6.65
C LYS A 93 -5.55 -19.75 -6.70
N GLU A 94 -5.13 -20.20 -7.88
CA GLU A 94 -4.26 -21.38 -7.97
C GLU A 94 -2.85 -21.09 -7.45
N SER A 95 -2.23 -22.12 -6.90
CA SER A 95 -0.85 -22.13 -6.42
C SER A 95 0.12 -22.08 -7.60
N VAL A 96 0.37 -20.88 -8.12
CA VAL A 96 1.44 -20.62 -9.07
C VAL A 96 2.77 -20.57 -8.32
N SER A 97 3.82 -21.14 -8.91
CA SER A 97 5.13 -21.21 -8.25
C SER A 97 5.69 -19.81 -8.00
N LYS A 98 6.50 -19.67 -6.94
CA LYS A 98 7.10 -18.39 -6.52
C LYS A 98 7.94 -17.76 -7.64
N ILE A 99 8.69 -18.58 -8.38
CA ILE A 99 9.56 -18.16 -9.49
C ILE A 99 8.72 -17.60 -10.65
N GLU A 100 7.62 -18.26 -11.00
CA GLU A 100 6.73 -17.78 -12.04
C GLU A 100 6.07 -16.46 -11.63
N LYS A 101 5.67 -16.28 -10.37
CA LYS A 101 5.19 -14.97 -9.89
C LYS A 101 6.24 -13.87 -10.07
N GLU A 102 7.49 -14.12 -9.71
CA GLU A 102 8.58 -13.14 -9.79
C GLU A 102 8.82 -12.63 -11.22
N GLU A 103 8.92 -13.52 -12.22
CA GLU A 103 9.10 -13.12 -13.63
C GLU A 103 7.95 -12.23 -14.16
N ILE A 104 6.72 -12.54 -13.73
CA ILE A 104 5.52 -11.80 -14.13
C ILE A 104 5.52 -10.41 -13.51
N TYR A 105 5.83 -10.37 -12.22
CA TYR A 105 5.81 -9.15 -11.44
C TYR A 105 6.93 -8.20 -11.85
N GLU A 106 8.12 -8.70 -12.20
CA GLU A 106 9.27 -7.84 -12.53
C GLU A 106 9.26 -7.23 -13.94
N GLU A 107 8.82 -7.95 -14.98
CA GLU A 107 8.83 -7.42 -16.35
C GLU A 107 7.50 -6.78 -16.76
N LYS A 108 6.37 -7.40 -16.40
CA LYS A 108 5.07 -6.96 -16.91
C LYS A 108 4.49 -5.79 -16.14
N PHE A 109 4.87 -5.58 -14.88
CA PHE A 109 4.39 -4.45 -14.07
C PHE A 109 5.31 -3.23 -14.10
N LYS A 110 6.41 -3.24 -14.86
CA LYS A 110 7.14 -2.01 -15.18
C LYS A 110 6.40 -1.17 -16.21
N ASN A 111 6.65 0.13 -16.20
CA ASN A 111 6.10 1.10 -17.16
C ASN A 111 4.57 1.15 -17.18
N MET A 112 3.93 1.05 -16.01
CA MET A 112 2.48 1.16 -15.88
C MET A 112 1.99 2.60 -16.12
N VAL A 113 0.69 2.72 -16.35
CA VAL A 113 -0.04 3.98 -16.31
C VAL A 113 -0.64 4.12 -14.91
N PHE A 114 -0.16 5.09 -14.13
CA PHE A 114 -0.79 5.50 -12.88
C PHE A 114 -2.10 6.20 -13.20
N VAL A 115 -3.20 5.76 -12.58
CA VAL A 115 -4.53 6.34 -12.79
C VAL A 115 -4.87 7.30 -11.67
N GLY A 116 -4.66 6.89 -10.41
CA GLY A 116 -5.00 7.75 -9.29
C GLY A 116 -4.88 7.10 -7.92
N PHE A 117 -5.09 7.93 -6.90
CA PHE A 117 -5.20 7.48 -5.52
C PHE A 117 -6.67 7.28 -5.12
N ILE A 118 -6.91 6.26 -4.31
CA ILE A 118 -8.16 6.02 -3.60
C ILE A 118 -7.84 6.21 -2.12
N ALA A 119 -8.47 7.19 -1.47
CA ALA A 119 -8.30 7.45 -0.05
C ALA A 119 -9.55 7.02 0.71
N LEU A 120 -9.38 6.09 1.63
CA LEU A 120 -10.44 5.54 2.47
C LEU A 120 -10.24 6.05 3.90
N ARG A 121 -11.29 6.58 4.50
CA ARG A 121 -11.28 6.91 5.92
C ARG A 121 -11.79 5.70 6.70
N ASP A 122 -10.96 5.18 7.60
CA ASP A 122 -11.39 4.20 8.59
C ASP A 122 -11.54 4.92 9.95
N PRO A 123 -12.73 5.42 10.29
CA PRO A 123 -12.91 6.20 11.49
C PRO A 123 -12.76 5.32 12.74
N LEU A 124 -12.14 5.87 13.77
CA LEU A 124 -12.12 5.23 15.08
C LEU A 124 -13.55 4.94 15.56
N ARG A 125 -13.75 3.75 16.14
CA ARG A 125 -15.02 3.42 16.78
C ARG A 125 -15.30 4.44 17.88
N LYS A 126 -16.56 4.87 17.98
CA LYS A 126 -17.01 5.95 18.89
C LYS A 126 -16.57 5.71 20.34
N ASP A 127 -16.53 4.45 20.76
CA ASP A 127 -16.27 4.06 22.16
C ASP A 127 -14.77 3.95 22.50
N VAL A 128 -13.87 3.97 21.51
CA VAL A 128 -12.44 3.70 21.73
C VAL A 128 -11.82 4.78 22.62
N LYS A 129 -12.18 6.05 22.43
CA LYS A 129 -11.67 7.14 23.29
C LYS A 129 -12.04 6.92 24.76
N GLN A 130 -13.23 6.38 25.02
CA GLN A 130 -13.66 6.07 26.38
C GLN A 130 -12.93 4.84 26.93
N ALA A 131 -12.79 3.77 26.14
CA ALA A 131 -12.03 2.59 26.53
C ALA A 131 -10.58 2.92 26.89
N MET A 132 -9.92 3.76 26.07
CA MET A 132 -8.55 4.23 26.31
C MET A 132 -8.41 5.00 27.62
N LYS A 133 -9.40 5.83 27.98
CA LYS A 133 -9.44 6.53 29.27
C LYS A 133 -9.55 5.55 30.43
N VAL A 134 -10.41 4.54 30.32
CA VAL A 134 -10.58 3.50 31.36
C VAL A 134 -9.29 2.72 31.56
N CYS A 135 -8.64 2.27 30.47
CA CYS A 135 -7.36 1.57 30.53
C CYS A 135 -6.28 2.39 31.24
N ARG A 136 -6.14 3.68 30.88
CA ARG A 136 -5.15 4.56 31.52
C ARG A 136 -5.45 4.80 33.00
N LYS A 137 -6.72 4.96 33.37
CA LYS A 137 -7.14 5.09 34.79
C LYS A 137 -6.83 3.83 35.60
N ALA A 138 -6.86 2.66 34.97
CA ALA A 138 -6.47 1.39 35.58
C ALA A 138 -4.94 1.18 35.63
N GLY A 139 -4.13 2.16 35.23
CA GLY A 139 -2.67 2.04 35.19
C GLY A 139 -2.13 1.22 34.02
N MET A 140 -2.95 0.89 33.03
CA MET A 140 -2.51 0.19 31.82
C MET A 140 -1.89 1.17 30.82
N LYS A 141 -0.89 0.71 30.08
CA LYS A 141 -0.23 1.44 28.98
C LYS A 141 -0.66 0.83 27.63
N PRO A 142 -1.64 1.42 26.93
CA PRO A 142 -2.07 0.90 25.63
C PRO A 142 -0.98 1.11 24.57
N ILE A 143 -0.81 0.12 23.70
CA ILE A 143 0.15 0.12 22.59
C ILE A 143 -0.60 -0.23 21.31
N ILE A 144 -0.29 0.44 20.21
CA ILE A 144 -0.84 0.14 18.89
C ILE A 144 0.16 -0.76 18.16
N ILE A 145 -0.33 -1.90 17.66
CA ILE A 145 0.39 -2.77 16.73
C ILE A 145 -0.45 -2.80 15.46
N THR A 146 0.09 -2.28 14.35
CA THR A 146 -0.60 -2.22 13.07
C THR A 146 0.37 -2.48 11.92
N GLY A 147 -0.15 -3.02 10.82
CA GLY A 147 0.56 -3.14 9.54
C GLY A 147 0.38 -1.93 8.63
N ASP A 148 -0.32 -0.89 9.09
CA ASP A 148 -0.50 0.36 8.35
C ASP A 148 0.80 1.15 8.24
N HIS A 149 0.83 2.09 7.30
CA HIS A 149 1.94 3.00 7.12
C HIS A 149 2.16 3.88 8.37
N ARG A 150 3.43 4.22 8.64
CA ARG A 150 3.86 4.98 9.83
C ARG A 150 3.06 6.25 10.07
N LEU A 151 2.81 7.02 9.01
CA LEU A 151 2.11 8.31 9.12
C LEU A 151 0.65 8.12 9.55
N THR A 152 0.00 7.07 9.06
CA THR A 152 -1.37 6.71 9.44
C THR A 152 -1.44 6.25 10.89
N ALA A 153 -0.52 5.37 11.30
CA ALA A 153 -0.43 4.91 12.68
C ALA A 153 -0.19 6.08 13.66
N LYS A 154 0.69 7.02 13.28
CA LYS A 154 0.95 8.25 14.03
C LYS A 154 -0.31 9.10 14.19
N ALA A 155 -1.02 9.37 13.09
CA ALA A 155 -2.26 10.16 13.13
C ALA A 155 -3.33 9.51 14.03
N ILE A 156 -3.49 8.18 13.96
CA ILE A 156 -4.41 7.44 14.82
C ILE A 156 -3.98 7.52 16.29
N ALA A 157 -2.69 7.37 16.59
CA ALA A 157 -2.16 7.49 17.94
C ALA A 157 -2.45 8.88 18.52
N GLU A 158 -2.24 9.96 17.75
CA GLU A 158 -2.56 11.33 18.13
C GLU A 158 -4.06 11.52 18.40
N GLU A 159 -4.93 10.98 17.54
CA GLU A 159 -6.39 11.06 17.72
C GLU A 159 -6.86 10.31 18.99
N LEU A 160 -6.16 9.24 19.37
CA LEU A 160 -6.35 8.50 20.62
C LEU A 160 -5.65 9.13 21.83
N GLY A 161 -4.95 10.24 21.63
CA GLY A 161 -4.19 10.95 22.66
C GLY A 161 -3.02 10.14 23.22
N LEU A 162 -2.46 9.21 22.43
CA LEU A 162 -1.22 8.51 22.76
C LEU A 162 0.00 9.35 22.35
N PRO A 163 1.15 9.22 23.04
CA PRO A 163 2.39 9.86 22.60
C PRO A 163 2.80 9.34 21.21
N ALA A 164 2.89 10.24 20.24
CA ALA A 164 3.19 9.91 18.84
C ALA A 164 4.46 10.61 18.32
N GLN A 165 5.39 10.93 19.22
CA GLN A 165 6.70 11.46 18.86
C GLN A 165 7.54 10.37 18.19
N GLU A 166 8.53 10.74 17.38
CA GLU A 166 9.35 9.75 16.65
C GLU A 166 10.02 8.72 17.55
N LYS A 167 10.38 9.09 18.78
CA LYS A 167 10.94 8.16 19.77
C LYS A 167 9.99 7.05 20.24
N ASN A 168 8.68 7.23 20.02
CA ASN A 168 7.59 6.34 20.43
C ASN A 168 7.07 5.45 19.29
N ILE A 169 7.53 5.68 18.06
CA ILE A 169 7.16 4.89 16.89
C ILE A 169 8.31 3.94 16.60
N ILE A 170 7.98 2.68 16.30
CA ILE A 170 8.95 1.65 15.90
C ILE A 170 8.44 1.06 14.60
N GLU A 171 9.21 1.16 13.52
CA GLU A 171 8.91 0.51 12.26
C GLU A 171 9.30 -0.97 12.29
N GLY A 172 8.69 -1.80 11.44
CA GLY A 172 8.96 -3.25 11.42
C GLY A 172 10.44 -3.59 11.22
N LYS A 173 11.14 -2.85 10.37
CA LYS A 173 12.59 -3.03 10.16
C LYS A 173 13.41 -2.72 11.41
N GLU A 174 13.06 -1.65 12.12
CA GLU A 174 13.72 -1.26 13.36
C GLU A 174 13.46 -2.30 14.46
N LEU A 175 12.25 -2.89 14.48
CA LEU A 175 11.87 -3.94 15.42
C LEU A 175 12.65 -5.25 15.18
N GLU A 176 12.84 -5.64 13.92
CA GLU A 176 13.62 -6.84 13.54
C GLU A 176 15.10 -6.72 13.95
N GLU A 177 15.65 -5.51 13.96
CA GLU A 177 17.03 -5.23 14.38
C GLU A 177 17.18 -5.02 15.90
N MET A 178 16.08 -4.96 16.66
CA MET A 178 16.11 -4.76 18.11
C MET A 178 16.30 -6.08 18.88
N SER A 179 17.10 -6.04 19.95
CA SER A 179 17.11 -7.13 20.93
C SER A 179 15.90 -7.07 21.86
N ASP A 180 15.54 -8.21 22.45
CA ASP A 180 14.46 -8.31 23.44
C ASP A 180 14.66 -7.37 24.64
N GLU A 181 15.91 -7.16 25.06
CA GLU A 181 16.25 -6.23 26.16
C GLU A 181 15.94 -4.79 25.79
N LYS A 182 16.35 -4.37 24.58
CA LYS A 182 16.10 -3.01 24.07
C LYS A 182 14.62 -2.77 23.84
N LEU A 183 13.89 -3.78 23.37
CA LEU A 183 12.44 -3.72 23.23
C LEU A 183 11.76 -3.61 24.61
N LYS A 184 12.16 -4.42 25.60
CA LYS A 184 11.65 -4.31 26.98
C LYS A 184 11.90 -2.93 27.57
N GLU A 185 13.06 -2.34 27.35
CA GLU A 185 13.38 -0.97 27.80
C GLU A 185 12.44 0.06 27.16
N LYS A 186 12.19 -0.05 25.84
CA LYS A 186 11.23 0.80 25.11
C LYS A 186 9.79 0.64 25.59
N LEU A 187 9.40 -0.56 26.01
CA LEU A 187 8.03 -0.89 26.43
C LEU A 187 7.73 -0.48 27.88
N ARG A 188 8.75 -0.37 28.75
CA ARG A 188 8.62 0.21 30.10
C ARG A 188 8.13 1.66 30.04
#